data_AF-A0A9P5GQK7-F1
#
_entry.id   AF-A0A9P5GQK7-F1
#
_cell.length_a   1.000
_cell.length_b   1.000
_cell.length_c   1.000
_cell.angle_alpha   90.00
_cell.angle_beta   90.00
_cell.angle_gamma   90.00
#
_symmetry.space_group_name_H-M   'P 1'
#
loop_
_entity.id
_entity.type
_entity.pdbx_description
1 polymer ?
#
loop_
_entity_poly.entity_id
_entity_poly.type
_entity_poly.pdbx_seq_one_letter_code
_entity_poly.pdbx_strand_id
1 'polypeptide(L)'
;MSVPRAIRQAFLAIEQAEGAGARVRRSIGTAKLRNFSPFLMLDHFTIGKGAGFPDHPHRGQETITYLLSGGVDHEDFAGNKGTIGPGDLQFMTAGRGIMHAEMPHENEDGSPNVGMQLWVDLPKKLKFCEPRYRDLRAEEIPLATVDEGRVEIKVISGQSHGVDSVRDLAYTPVWILDITIKPGGRVSQPLPQGWNSFAYTLAGETVFGSNDSTRLVKEFTNVEFEQKGDFVELSVPDNAEKDSRIFLVAGQPLDQKVVQYGPFVLNTQEEVYQAMLDYQTASNGFERTRNWQSEIGKRMA
;
A
#
# COMPACT_ATOMS: atom_id res chain seq x y z
N MET A 1 14.58 -27.35 7.41
CA MET A 1 14.79 -26.34 8.45
C MET A 1 14.20 -25.05 7.93
N SER A 2 13.35 -24.38 8.70
CA SER A 2 12.84 -23.06 8.33
C SER A 2 13.99 -22.06 8.35
N VAL A 3 14.09 -21.19 7.34
CA VAL A 3 15.18 -20.21 7.22
C VAL A 3 14.62 -18.79 7.32
N PRO A 4 15.13 -17.90 8.20
CA PRO A 4 14.71 -16.51 8.24
C PRO A 4 15.17 -15.79 6.97
N ARG A 5 14.34 -14.89 6.44
CA ARG A 5 14.73 -14.04 5.31
C ARG A 5 15.74 -13.00 5.76
N ALA A 6 16.83 -12.88 5.02
CA ALA A 6 17.84 -11.87 5.29
C ALA A 6 17.36 -10.47 4.90
N ILE A 7 17.86 -9.43 5.58
CA ILE A 7 17.61 -8.04 5.19
C ILE A 7 18.44 -7.73 3.94
N ARG A 8 17.79 -7.46 2.82
CA ARG A 8 18.43 -7.01 1.58
C ARG A 8 18.91 -5.57 1.71
N GLN A 9 18.04 -4.69 2.20
CA GLN A 9 18.36 -3.30 2.49
C GLN A 9 17.34 -2.69 3.45
N ALA A 10 17.72 -1.60 4.11
CA ALA A 10 16.75 -0.75 4.79
C ALA A 10 17.12 0.73 4.63
N PHE A 11 16.10 1.57 4.46
CA PHE A 11 16.27 2.99 4.19
C PHE A 11 15.04 3.81 4.61
N LEU A 12 15.31 5.05 5.04
CA LEU A 12 14.28 5.99 5.44
C LEU A 12 13.46 6.42 4.22
N ALA A 13 12.13 6.46 4.38
CA ALA A 13 11.22 7.02 3.40
C ALA A 13 11.36 8.55 3.34
N ILE A 14 11.42 9.08 2.13
CA ILE A 14 11.71 10.50 1.89
C ILE A 14 10.39 11.25 1.83
N GLU A 15 10.32 12.36 2.56
CA GLU A 15 9.14 13.22 2.56
C GLU A 15 9.12 14.13 1.32
N GLN A 16 8.00 14.17 0.61
CA GLN A 16 7.80 14.99 -0.58
C GLN A 16 6.35 15.50 -0.68
N ALA A 17 6.15 16.54 -1.48
CA ALA A 17 4.83 17.03 -1.82
C ALA A 17 4.24 16.22 -2.99
N GLU A 18 2.94 15.94 -2.94
CA GLU A 18 2.18 15.27 -3.99
C GLU A 18 0.78 15.88 -4.09
N GLY A 19 0.08 15.59 -5.19
CA GLY A 19 -1.27 16.11 -5.43
C GLY A 19 -1.34 17.63 -5.32
N ALA A 20 -2.33 18.12 -4.58
CA ALA A 20 -2.46 19.52 -4.23
C ALA A 20 -2.24 19.68 -2.72
N GLY A 21 -1.03 20.08 -2.31
CA GLY A 21 -0.71 20.40 -0.91
C GLY A 21 -0.55 19.20 0.04
N ALA A 22 -0.68 17.96 -0.45
CA ALA A 22 -0.51 16.76 0.36
C ALA A 22 0.98 16.46 0.59
N ARG A 23 1.30 15.83 1.73
CA ARG A 23 2.65 15.37 2.06
C ARG A 23 2.65 13.85 2.14
N VAL A 24 3.65 13.22 1.53
CA VAL A 24 3.85 11.77 1.59
C VAL A 24 5.28 11.46 1.95
N ARG A 25 5.50 10.36 2.69
CA ARG A 25 6.81 9.72 2.82
C ARG A 25 6.87 8.56 1.84
N ARG A 26 7.64 8.71 0.76
CA ARG A 26 7.79 7.71 -0.29
C ARG A 26 8.96 6.78 -0.01
N SER A 27 8.75 5.47 -0.12
CA SER A 27 9.80 4.45 0.00
C SER A 27 10.06 3.75 -1.33
N ILE A 28 9.12 2.90 -1.78
CA ILE A 28 9.08 2.33 -3.13
C ILE A 28 8.60 3.42 -4.10
N GLY A 29 9.23 3.52 -5.27
CA GLY A 29 8.99 4.58 -6.25
C GLY A 29 10.01 5.73 -6.16
N THR A 30 11.01 5.63 -5.28
CA THR A 30 12.12 6.60 -5.20
C THR A 30 13.24 6.26 -6.18
N ALA A 31 14.21 7.19 -6.36
CA ALA A 31 15.42 6.88 -7.14
C ALA A 31 16.23 5.70 -6.57
N LYS A 32 16.16 5.48 -5.25
CA LYS A 32 16.82 4.37 -4.57
C LYS A 32 16.15 3.02 -4.85
N LEU A 33 14.83 3.01 -4.98
CA LEU A 33 14.05 1.82 -5.30
C LEU A 33 12.89 2.20 -6.23
N ARG A 34 13.14 2.22 -7.53
CA ARG A 34 12.16 2.67 -8.54
C ARG A 34 10.89 1.83 -8.56
N ASN A 35 11.03 0.53 -8.30
CA ASN A 35 9.95 -0.43 -8.07
C ASN A 35 10.54 -1.67 -7.39
N PHE A 36 9.67 -2.52 -6.85
CA PHE A 36 10.02 -3.79 -6.24
C PHE A 36 8.92 -4.80 -6.52
N SER A 37 8.95 -5.41 -7.72
CA SER A 37 7.86 -6.26 -8.25
C SER A 37 7.21 -7.17 -7.20
N PRO A 38 5.88 -7.19 -7.06
CA PRO A 38 4.90 -6.47 -7.89
C PRO A 38 4.65 -5.01 -7.45
N PHE A 39 5.38 -4.49 -6.46
CA PHE A 39 5.12 -3.17 -5.89
C PHE A 39 5.74 -2.05 -6.73
N LEU A 40 4.94 -1.04 -7.03
CA LEU A 40 5.33 0.08 -7.87
C LEU A 40 5.64 1.33 -7.05
N MET A 41 4.87 1.55 -5.97
CA MET A 41 4.96 2.72 -5.12
C MET A 41 4.44 2.39 -3.73
N LEU A 42 5.05 2.96 -2.69
CA LEU A 42 4.51 2.96 -1.33
C LEU A 42 4.69 4.34 -0.72
N ASP A 43 3.57 4.99 -0.44
CA ASP A 43 3.49 6.26 0.24
C ASP A 43 2.82 6.10 1.61
N HIS A 44 3.43 6.67 2.65
CA HIS A 44 2.76 6.97 3.92
C HIS A 44 2.32 8.43 3.87
N PHE A 45 1.03 8.67 3.70
CA PHE A 45 0.48 10.00 3.49
C PHE A 45 0.01 10.66 4.78
N THR A 46 0.09 11.99 4.80
CA THR A 46 -0.57 12.84 5.79
C THR A 46 -1.23 13.99 5.03
N ILE A 47 -2.57 14.04 5.08
CA ILE A 47 -3.38 14.98 4.30
C ILE A 47 -4.16 15.85 5.27
N GLY A 48 -3.78 17.13 5.34
CA GLY A 48 -4.49 18.14 6.13
C GLY A 48 -5.64 18.78 5.35
N LYS A 49 -6.33 19.72 6.00
CA LYS A 49 -7.38 20.52 5.37
C LYS A 49 -6.84 21.33 4.18
N GLY A 50 -7.62 21.41 3.10
CA GLY A 50 -7.24 22.14 1.89
C GLY A 50 -6.11 21.50 1.09
N ALA A 51 -5.84 20.21 1.34
CA ALA A 51 -4.94 19.39 0.56
C ALA A 51 -5.67 18.15 0.02
N GLY A 52 -5.08 17.41 -0.91
CA GLY A 52 -5.62 16.13 -1.37
C GLY A 52 -5.12 15.73 -2.75
N PHE A 53 -5.78 14.74 -3.33
CA PHE A 53 -5.52 14.22 -4.67
C PHE A 53 -6.77 14.46 -5.52
N PRO A 54 -6.90 15.63 -6.18
CA PRO A 54 -8.03 15.92 -7.06
C PRO A 54 -8.01 15.01 -8.28
N ASP A 55 -9.00 15.14 -9.17
CA ASP A 55 -9.20 14.33 -10.37
C ASP A 55 -7.91 13.95 -11.09
N HIS A 56 -7.55 12.66 -11.03
CA HIS A 56 -6.36 12.11 -11.67
C HIS A 56 -6.62 10.70 -12.23
N PRO A 57 -5.92 10.31 -13.32
CA PRO A 57 -6.14 9.01 -13.94
C PRO A 57 -5.21 7.92 -13.37
N HIS A 58 -5.54 6.65 -13.63
CA HIS A 58 -4.66 5.48 -13.50
C HIS A 58 -4.92 4.46 -14.62
N ARG A 59 -3.91 3.67 -15.01
CA ARG A 59 -4.05 2.52 -15.93
C ARG A 59 -2.96 1.47 -15.71
N GLY A 60 -3.38 0.22 -15.59
CA GLY A 60 -2.50 -0.95 -15.60
C GLY A 60 -1.95 -1.39 -14.24
N GLN A 61 -2.43 -0.80 -13.13
CA GLN A 61 -2.10 -1.16 -11.75
C GLN A 61 -3.36 -1.31 -10.88
N GLU A 62 -3.15 -1.82 -9.66
CA GLU A 62 -4.08 -1.69 -8.53
C GLU A 62 -3.52 -0.64 -7.57
N THR A 63 -4.39 0.18 -6.97
CA THR A 63 -4.05 1.02 -5.82
C THR A 63 -4.75 0.46 -4.58
N ILE A 64 -4.01 0.41 -3.48
CA ILE A 64 -4.50 -0.09 -2.20
C ILE A 64 -4.31 1.03 -1.18
N THR A 65 -5.43 1.61 -0.77
CA THR A 65 -5.49 2.66 0.24
C THR A 65 -5.81 2.00 1.59
N TYR A 66 -4.95 2.17 2.59
CA TYR A 66 -5.18 1.70 3.96
C TYR A 66 -5.15 2.86 4.94
N LEU A 67 -6.25 3.13 5.64
CA LEU A 67 -6.31 4.30 6.50
C LEU A 67 -5.93 3.98 7.94
N LEU A 68 -5.01 4.77 8.49
CA LEU A 68 -4.51 4.61 9.86
C LEU A 68 -5.29 5.49 10.85
N SER A 69 -5.66 6.71 10.45
CA SER A 69 -6.48 7.65 11.24
C SER A 69 -7.21 8.66 10.34
N GLY A 70 -8.36 9.16 10.82
CA GLY A 70 -9.20 10.13 10.09
C GLY A 70 -10.11 9.47 9.05
N GLY A 71 -10.31 10.10 7.90
CA GLY A 71 -11.05 9.59 6.75
C GLY A 71 -10.47 10.05 5.40
N VAL A 72 -10.73 9.29 4.33
CA VAL A 72 -10.53 9.74 2.94
C VAL A 72 -11.82 9.51 2.16
N ASP A 73 -12.34 10.59 1.58
CA ASP A 73 -13.45 10.53 0.63
C ASP A 73 -12.89 10.20 -0.76
N HIS A 74 -13.53 9.26 -1.46
CA HIS A 74 -13.19 8.93 -2.84
C HIS A 74 -14.41 9.07 -3.76
N GLU A 75 -14.16 9.43 -5.01
CA GLU A 75 -15.17 9.56 -6.07
C GLU A 75 -14.54 9.27 -7.43
N ASP A 76 -15.21 8.48 -8.26
CA ASP A 76 -14.73 8.14 -9.61
C ASP A 76 -15.72 8.48 -10.73
N PHE A 77 -15.23 8.44 -11.96
CA PHE A 77 -16.02 8.66 -13.18
C PHE A 77 -17.02 7.54 -13.52
N ALA A 78 -17.06 6.46 -12.74
CA ALA A 78 -17.98 5.35 -12.88
C ALA A 78 -19.15 5.43 -11.89
N GLY A 79 -19.15 6.46 -11.03
CA GLY A 79 -20.19 6.72 -10.05
C GLY A 79 -19.93 6.06 -8.69
N ASN A 80 -18.78 5.39 -8.51
CA ASN A 80 -18.37 4.88 -7.21
C ASN A 80 -17.92 6.04 -6.34
N LYS A 81 -18.40 6.08 -5.10
CA LYS A 81 -17.99 7.05 -4.10
C LYS A 81 -18.21 6.52 -2.70
N GLY A 82 -17.45 7.02 -1.75
CA GLY A 82 -17.53 6.61 -0.36
C GLY A 82 -16.47 7.26 0.49
N THR A 83 -16.44 6.85 1.75
CA THR A 83 -15.41 7.25 2.71
C THR A 83 -14.73 5.99 3.24
N ILE A 84 -13.40 6.00 3.18
CA ILE A 84 -12.52 5.02 3.81
C ILE A 84 -12.27 5.54 5.23
N GLY A 85 -12.68 4.77 6.24
CA GLY A 85 -12.50 5.13 7.66
C GLY A 85 -11.27 4.48 8.31
N PRO A 86 -10.97 4.77 9.58
CA PRO A 86 -9.79 4.23 10.25
C PRO A 86 -9.82 2.70 10.29
N GLY A 87 -8.76 2.08 9.79
CA GLY A 87 -8.63 0.62 9.69
C GLY A 87 -9.26 0.03 8.42
N ASP A 88 -10.02 0.79 7.65
CA ASP A 88 -10.59 0.33 6.38
C ASP A 88 -9.53 0.31 5.28
N LEU A 89 -9.78 -0.53 4.28
CA LEU A 89 -9.03 -0.58 3.04
C LEU A 89 -9.93 -0.42 1.83
N GLN A 90 -9.35 0.16 0.79
CA GLN A 90 -9.89 0.14 -0.56
C GLN A 90 -8.86 -0.46 -1.50
N PHE A 91 -9.26 -1.50 -2.24
CA PHE A 91 -8.51 -2.09 -3.33
C PHE A 91 -9.15 -1.64 -4.65
N MET A 92 -8.52 -0.72 -5.35
CA MET A 92 -8.98 -0.23 -6.65
C MET A 92 -8.13 -0.84 -7.76
N THR A 93 -8.72 -1.71 -8.57
CA THR A 93 -8.13 -2.15 -9.84
C THR A 93 -8.38 -1.08 -10.89
N ALA A 94 -7.34 -0.40 -11.39
CA ALA A 94 -7.48 0.61 -12.44
C ALA A 94 -7.73 -0.01 -13.84
N GLY A 95 -7.12 -1.18 -14.11
CA GLY A 95 -7.30 -1.90 -15.36
C GLY A 95 -7.07 -1.00 -16.59
N ARG A 96 -8.01 -1.03 -17.54
CA ARG A 96 -8.00 -0.24 -18.78
C ARG A 96 -8.10 1.27 -18.58
N GLY A 97 -8.39 1.77 -17.39
CA GLY A 97 -8.44 3.20 -17.13
C GLY A 97 -9.48 3.56 -16.08
N ILE A 98 -9.07 4.37 -15.10
CA ILE A 98 -9.97 5.02 -14.16
C ILE A 98 -9.55 6.47 -13.96
N MET A 99 -10.51 7.36 -13.73
CA MET A 99 -10.26 8.71 -13.24
C MET A 99 -11.05 8.90 -11.94
N HIS A 100 -10.36 9.34 -10.90
CA HIS A 100 -10.92 9.47 -9.56
C HIS A 100 -10.27 10.62 -8.79
N ALA A 101 -10.88 10.98 -7.67
CA ALA A 101 -10.33 11.88 -6.67
C ALA A 101 -10.28 11.16 -5.32
N GLU A 102 -9.27 11.48 -4.51
CA GLU A 102 -9.09 11.04 -3.12
C GLU A 102 -8.81 12.28 -2.26
N MET A 103 -9.84 12.72 -1.53
CA MET A 103 -9.82 13.96 -0.76
C MET A 103 -9.89 13.65 0.74
N PRO A 104 -9.22 14.42 1.60
CA PRO A 104 -9.31 14.22 3.05
C PRO A 104 -10.76 14.40 3.51
N HIS A 105 -11.23 13.50 4.35
CA HIS A 105 -12.44 13.74 5.12
C HIS A 105 -12.18 14.86 6.14
N GLU A 106 -13.17 15.70 6.41
CA GLU A 106 -13.05 16.74 7.43
C GLU A 106 -13.23 16.13 8.82
N ASN A 107 -12.13 15.95 9.56
CA ASN A 107 -12.19 15.52 10.95
C ASN A 107 -12.71 16.66 11.84
N GLU A 108 -13.56 16.34 12.81
CA GLU A 108 -14.18 17.33 13.72
C GLU A 108 -13.16 18.17 14.50
N ASP A 109 -12.02 17.57 14.85
CA ASP A 109 -10.91 18.21 15.58
C ASP A 109 -9.89 18.91 14.67
N GLY A 110 -10.09 18.84 13.34
CA GLY A 110 -9.17 19.40 12.35
C GLY A 110 -7.85 18.63 12.20
N SER A 111 -7.72 17.45 12.82
CA SER A 111 -6.54 16.60 12.69
C SER A 111 -6.34 16.13 11.24
N PRO A 112 -5.09 15.89 10.80
CA PRO A 112 -4.84 15.39 9.46
C PRO A 112 -5.21 13.91 9.32
N ASN A 113 -5.51 13.51 8.08
CA ASN A 113 -5.79 12.12 7.73
C ASN A 113 -4.47 11.40 7.39
N VAL A 114 -4.28 10.20 7.94
CA VAL A 114 -3.02 9.46 7.83
C VAL A 114 -3.30 8.06 7.32
N GLY A 115 -2.55 7.62 6.31
CA GLY A 115 -2.75 6.33 5.69
C GLY A 115 -1.58 5.88 4.82
N MET A 116 -1.76 4.71 4.21
CA MET A 116 -0.80 4.11 3.28
C MET A 116 -1.43 4.01 1.89
N GLN A 117 -0.68 4.38 0.86
CA GLN A 117 -1.02 4.12 -0.54
C GLN A 117 0.00 3.15 -1.12
N LEU A 118 -0.42 1.93 -1.46
CA LEU A 118 0.41 0.92 -2.12
C LEU A 118 -0.08 0.72 -3.55
N TRP A 119 0.82 0.87 -4.53
CA TRP A 119 0.53 0.50 -5.90
C TRP A 119 1.10 -0.88 -6.21
N VAL A 120 0.26 -1.75 -6.77
CA VAL A 120 0.60 -3.13 -7.14
C VAL A 120 0.41 -3.28 -8.65
N ASP A 121 1.44 -3.76 -9.34
CA ASP A 121 1.39 -4.00 -10.78
C ASP A 121 0.38 -5.10 -11.11
N LEU A 122 -0.40 -4.91 -12.18
CA LEU A 122 -1.25 -5.96 -12.71
C LEU A 122 -0.46 -6.90 -13.62
N PRO A 123 -0.75 -8.21 -13.63
CA PRO A 123 -0.22 -9.13 -14.63
C PRO A 123 -0.56 -8.60 -16.02
N LYS A 124 0.36 -8.73 -16.99
CA LYS A 124 0.18 -8.24 -18.37
C LYS A 124 -1.21 -8.51 -18.95
N LYS A 125 -1.75 -9.72 -18.73
CA LYS A 125 -3.07 -10.14 -19.23
C LYS A 125 -4.27 -9.40 -18.60
N LEU A 126 -4.08 -8.74 -17.46
CA LEU A 126 -5.12 -8.02 -16.71
C LEU A 126 -4.96 -6.50 -16.78
N LYS A 127 -3.90 -5.96 -17.42
CA LYS A 127 -3.70 -4.50 -17.51
C LYS A 127 -4.83 -3.74 -18.22
N PHE A 128 -5.68 -4.44 -18.96
CA PHE A 128 -6.82 -3.87 -19.68
C PHE A 128 -8.16 -4.48 -19.25
N CYS A 129 -8.23 -5.08 -18.05
CA CYS A 129 -9.52 -5.47 -17.48
C CYS A 129 -10.39 -4.25 -17.17
N GLU A 130 -11.69 -4.47 -16.96
CA GLU A 130 -12.56 -3.41 -16.46
C GLU A 130 -12.15 -2.99 -15.04
N PRO A 131 -12.22 -1.69 -14.71
CA PRO A 131 -11.93 -1.22 -13.35
C PRO A 131 -12.86 -1.86 -12.32
N ARG A 132 -12.36 -2.07 -11.11
CA ARG A 132 -13.11 -2.69 -10.01
C ARG A 132 -12.70 -2.11 -8.67
N TYR A 133 -13.65 -1.98 -7.75
CA TYR A 133 -13.39 -1.71 -6.34
C TYR A 133 -13.67 -2.93 -5.48
N ARG A 134 -12.86 -3.09 -4.44
CA ARG A 134 -13.15 -3.96 -3.32
C ARG A 134 -12.79 -3.24 -2.03
N ASP A 135 -13.81 -2.84 -1.29
CA ASP A 135 -13.63 -2.31 0.05
C ASP A 135 -13.53 -3.47 1.06
N LEU A 136 -12.75 -3.24 2.11
CA LEU A 136 -12.62 -4.13 3.26
C LEU A 136 -12.72 -3.28 4.52
N ARG A 137 -13.79 -3.47 5.29
CA ARG A 137 -14.00 -2.71 6.53
C ARG A 137 -13.12 -3.23 7.65
N ALA A 138 -12.71 -2.35 8.55
CA ALA A 138 -11.86 -2.69 9.69
C ALA A 138 -12.42 -3.87 10.52
N GLU A 139 -13.75 -3.93 10.68
CA GLU A 139 -14.45 -4.99 11.42
C GLU A 139 -14.44 -6.36 10.72
N GLU A 140 -14.17 -6.40 9.42
CA GLU A 140 -14.05 -7.64 8.65
C GLU A 140 -12.64 -8.24 8.73
N ILE A 141 -11.66 -7.50 9.26
CA ILE A 141 -10.26 -7.91 9.30
C ILE A 141 -10.02 -8.82 10.51
N PRO A 142 -9.67 -10.10 10.31
CA PRO A 142 -9.44 -11.00 11.41
C PRO A 142 -8.11 -10.70 12.12
N LEU A 143 -8.10 -10.99 13.42
CA LEU A 143 -6.99 -10.70 14.32
C LEU A 143 -6.30 -11.99 14.76
N ALA A 144 -4.98 -12.06 14.58
CA ALA A 144 -4.14 -13.06 15.23
C ALA A 144 -3.43 -12.43 16.43
N THR A 145 -3.39 -13.16 17.55
CA THR A 145 -2.68 -12.74 18.76
C THR A 145 -1.68 -13.82 19.13
N VAL A 146 -0.41 -13.45 19.24
CA VAL A 146 0.68 -14.38 19.56
C VAL A 146 1.59 -13.83 20.65
N ASP A 147 2.56 -14.66 21.07
CA ASP A 147 3.53 -14.32 22.13
C ASP A 147 2.81 -13.84 23.41
N GLU A 148 1.85 -14.63 23.88
CA GLU A 148 1.07 -14.35 25.11
C GLU A 148 0.33 -12.99 25.10
N GLY A 149 -0.02 -12.48 23.92
CA GLY A 149 -0.74 -11.20 23.80
C GLY A 149 0.17 -9.97 23.68
N ARG A 150 1.48 -10.18 23.52
CA ARG A 150 2.44 -9.11 23.21
C ARG A 150 2.46 -8.72 21.73
N VAL A 151 1.97 -9.59 20.85
CA VAL A 151 1.91 -9.34 19.41
C VAL A 151 0.48 -9.48 18.91
N GLU A 152 0.00 -8.43 18.26
CA GLU A 152 -1.30 -8.37 17.58
C GLU A 152 -1.09 -8.19 16.08
N ILE A 153 -1.79 -8.96 15.25
CA ILE A 153 -1.62 -8.98 13.80
C ILE A 153 -2.99 -8.90 13.14
N LYS A 154 -3.28 -7.79 12.47
CA LYS A 154 -4.43 -7.67 11.58
C LYS A 154 -4.10 -8.33 10.26
N VAL A 155 -4.80 -9.41 9.93
CA VAL A 155 -4.56 -10.21 8.72
C VAL A 155 -5.40 -9.65 7.57
N ILE A 156 -4.94 -8.53 7.00
CA ILE A 156 -5.64 -7.81 5.92
C ILE A 156 -5.75 -8.68 4.67
N SER A 157 -4.64 -9.28 4.24
CA SER A 157 -4.60 -10.25 3.14
C SER A 157 -3.54 -11.31 3.43
N GLY A 158 -3.86 -12.58 3.23
CA GLY A 158 -2.97 -13.71 3.47
C GLY A 158 -3.29 -14.47 4.75
N GLN A 159 -2.26 -14.91 5.47
CA GLN A 159 -2.41 -15.72 6.66
C GLN A 159 -1.36 -15.38 7.71
N SER A 160 -1.75 -15.46 8.99
CA SER A 160 -0.83 -15.38 10.12
C SER A 160 -1.26 -16.33 11.23
N HIS A 161 -0.35 -17.22 11.65
CA HIS A 161 -0.53 -18.11 12.81
C HIS A 161 -1.89 -18.84 12.90
N GLY A 162 -2.36 -19.38 11.78
CA GLY A 162 -3.62 -20.13 11.69
C GLY A 162 -4.87 -19.27 11.50
N VAL A 163 -4.71 -17.95 11.32
CA VAL A 163 -5.78 -17.01 10.98
C VAL A 163 -5.62 -16.57 9.53
N ASP A 164 -6.63 -16.83 8.71
CA ASP A 164 -6.70 -16.47 7.30
C ASP A 164 -7.51 -15.19 7.09
N SER A 165 -7.11 -14.37 6.11
CA SER A 165 -7.86 -13.18 5.71
C SER A 165 -9.16 -13.51 4.97
N VAL A 166 -9.97 -12.48 4.75
CA VAL A 166 -11.00 -12.49 3.70
C VAL A 166 -10.33 -12.74 2.33
N ARG A 167 -11.00 -13.48 1.45
CA ARG A 167 -10.48 -13.88 0.12
C ARG A 167 -10.84 -12.86 -0.97
N ASP A 168 -10.17 -13.00 -2.13
CA ASP A 168 -10.49 -12.32 -3.40
C ASP A 168 -10.44 -10.77 -3.39
N LEU A 169 -9.45 -10.22 -2.66
CA LEU A 169 -9.25 -8.77 -2.51
C LEU A 169 -8.59 -8.12 -3.73
N ALA A 170 -7.52 -8.71 -4.26
CA ALA A 170 -6.70 -8.17 -5.35
C ALA A 170 -6.48 -9.20 -6.46
N TYR A 171 -6.21 -8.74 -7.68
CA TYR A 171 -5.86 -9.64 -8.79
C TYR A 171 -4.43 -10.16 -8.71
N THR A 172 -3.50 -9.31 -8.28
CA THR A 172 -2.13 -9.74 -8.00
C THR A 172 -2.04 -10.31 -6.59
N PRO A 173 -1.55 -11.56 -6.41
CA PRO A 173 -1.41 -12.14 -5.08
C PRO A 173 -0.50 -11.29 -4.19
N VAL A 174 -1.10 -10.70 -3.15
CA VAL A 174 -0.43 -9.84 -2.17
C VAL A 174 -0.91 -10.19 -0.77
N TRP A 175 0.02 -10.29 0.17
CA TRP A 175 -0.22 -10.40 1.60
C TRP A 175 0.07 -9.05 2.23
N ILE A 176 -0.80 -8.63 3.13
CA ILE A 176 -0.71 -7.37 3.86
C ILE A 176 -1.05 -7.68 5.31
N LEU A 177 -0.16 -7.30 6.23
CA LEU A 177 -0.31 -7.49 7.66
C LEU A 177 0.00 -6.16 8.36
N ASP A 178 -0.88 -5.74 9.28
CA ASP A 178 -0.61 -4.65 10.21
C ASP A 178 -0.32 -5.26 11.58
N ILE A 179 0.95 -5.18 11.99
CA ILE A 179 1.51 -5.87 13.15
C ILE A 179 1.83 -4.85 14.23
N THR A 180 1.28 -5.04 15.43
CA THR A 180 1.65 -4.28 16.63
C THR A 180 2.39 -5.20 17.60
N ILE A 181 3.58 -4.78 18.02
CA ILE A 181 4.46 -5.51 18.94
C ILE A 181 4.71 -4.63 20.17
N LYS A 182 4.28 -5.10 21.34
CA LYS A 182 4.57 -4.46 22.63
C LYS A 182 6.04 -4.70 23.04
N PRO A 183 6.61 -3.88 23.94
CA PRO A 183 7.94 -4.15 24.52
C PRO A 183 8.07 -5.60 25.01
N GLY A 184 9.19 -6.23 24.64
CA GLY A 184 9.46 -7.65 24.90
C GLY A 184 8.78 -8.63 23.95
N GLY A 185 7.89 -8.15 23.09
CA GLY A 185 7.18 -8.95 22.11
C GLY A 185 8.08 -9.42 20.97
N ARG A 186 7.82 -10.63 20.48
CA ARG A 186 8.51 -11.21 19.31
C ARG A 186 7.59 -12.06 18.45
N VAL A 187 7.84 -12.05 17.15
CA VAL A 187 7.11 -12.86 16.18
C VAL A 187 8.00 -13.30 15.03
N SER A 188 7.82 -14.55 14.63
CA SER A 188 8.33 -15.11 13.37
C SER A 188 7.15 -15.26 12.42
N GLN A 189 7.00 -14.34 11.47
CA GLN A 189 5.88 -14.32 10.54
C GLN A 189 6.22 -15.11 9.26
N PRO A 190 5.56 -16.25 8.98
CA PRO A 190 5.75 -16.98 7.73
C PRO A 190 5.32 -16.14 6.53
N LEU A 191 6.04 -16.27 5.42
CA LEU A 191 5.72 -15.63 4.15
C LEU A 191 5.84 -16.64 3.00
N PRO A 192 5.02 -16.52 1.93
CA PRO A 192 5.10 -17.45 0.81
C PRO A 192 6.49 -17.45 0.17
N GLN A 193 7.06 -18.64 -0.04
CA GLN A 193 8.41 -18.79 -0.62
C GLN A 193 8.49 -18.13 -2.01
N GLY A 194 9.64 -17.50 -2.29
CA GLY A 194 9.89 -16.82 -3.56
C GLY A 194 9.15 -15.49 -3.73
N TRP A 195 8.27 -15.10 -2.79
CA TRP A 195 7.63 -13.78 -2.85
C TRP A 195 8.58 -12.67 -2.47
N ASN A 196 8.47 -11.52 -3.13
CA ASN A 196 9.14 -10.31 -2.68
C ASN A 196 8.41 -9.77 -1.45
N SER A 197 9.14 -9.30 -0.45
CA SER A 197 8.55 -8.79 0.79
C SER A 197 9.31 -7.62 1.37
N PHE A 198 8.59 -6.71 2.00
CA PHE A 198 9.14 -5.58 2.73
C PHE A 198 8.32 -5.28 3.98
N ALA A 199 8.94 -4.65 4.97
CA ALA A 199 8.30 -4.12 6.16
C ALA A 199 8.53 -2.62 6.24
N TYR A 200 7.48 -1.87 6.58
CA TYR A 200 7.55 -0.44 6.85
C TYR A 200 7.20 -0.20 8.32
N THR A 201 8.13 0.36 9.09
CA THR A 201 7.88 0.71 10.49
C THR A 201 7.06 2.00 10.55
N LEU A 202 5.77 1.87 10.89
CA LEU A 202 4.83 2.99 11.01
C LEU A 202 5.09 3.81 12.27
N ALA A 203 5.39 3.14 13.38
CA ALA A 203 5.64 3.75 14.68
C ALA A 203 6.60 2.91 15.52
N GLY A 204 7.30 3.56 16.46
CA GLY A 204 8.23 2.92 17.38
C GLY A 204 9.51 2.45 16.72
N GLU A 205 10.19 1.50 17.35
CA GLU A 205 11.42 0.89 16.84
C GLU A 205 11.25 -0.64 16.83
N THR A 206 11.67 -1.28 15.74
CA THR A 206 11.57 -2.73 15.55
C THR A 206 12.96 -3.32 15.32
N VAL A 207 13.26 -4.44 15.98
CA VAL A 207 14.43 -5.26 15.68
C VAL A 207 14.03 -6.30 14.65
N PHE A 208 14.70 -6.30 13.51
CA PHE A 208 14.56 -7.31 12.48
C PHE A 208 15.67 -8.36 12.59
N GLY A 209 15.29 -9.63 12.72
CA GLY A 209 16.23 -10.76 12.73
C GLY A 209 16.57 -11.24 11.32
N SER A 210 17.83 -11.60 11.09
CA SER A 210 18.36 -12.07 9.81
C SER A 210 19.56 -12.99 10.04
N ASN A 211 19.31 -14.30 10.02
CA ASN A 211 20.30 -15.35 10.37
C ASN A 211 20.89 -15.10 11.77
N ASP A 212 22.19 -14.81 11.86
CA ASP A 212 22.92 -14.55 13.11
C ASP A 212 23.05 -13.05 13.43
N SER A 213 22.31 -12.19 12.73
CA SER A 213 22.38 -10.73 12.90
C SER A 213 21.01 -10.12 13.15
N THR A 214 20.99 -9.04 13.91
CA THR A 214 19.79 -8.25 14.17
C THR A 214 20.02 -6.82 13.75
N ARG A 215 18.99 -6.16 13.23
CA ARG A 215 19.03 -4.74 12.89
C ARG A 215 17.88 -4.01 13.56
N LEU A 216 18.21 -3.06 14.44
CA LEU A 216 17.23 -2.11 14.97
C LEU A 216 16.88 -1.08 13.89
N VAL A 217 15.59 -0.90 13.65
CA VAL A 217 15.02 -0.02 12.63
C VAL A 217 14.01 0.91 13.28
N LYS A 218 14.08 2.20 12.95
CA LYS A 218 13.19 3.24 13.49
C LYS A 218 12.01 3.50 12.56
N GLU A 219 11.05 4.28 13.05
CA GLU A 219 9.90 4.77 12.29
C GLU A 219 10.27 5.34 10.90
N PHE A 220 9.31 5.21 9.99
CA PHE A 220 9.38 5.63 8.59
C PHE A 220 10.47 4.95 7.75
N THR A 221 11.04 3.85 8.25
CA THR A 221 12.05 3.09 7.52
C THR A 221 11.40 1.90 6.81
N ASN A 222 11.73 1.75 5.53
CA ASN A 222 11.40 0.57 4.75
C ASN A 222 12.54 -0.45 4.83
N VAL A 223 12.21 -1.70 5.08
CA VAL A 223 13.12 -2.85 5.17
C VAL A 223 12.72 -3.85 4.09
N GLU A 224 13.59 -4.07 3.12
CA GLU A 224 13.40 -5.12 2.11
C GLU A 224 14.08 -6.40 2.55
N PHE A 225 13.43 -7.53 2.28
CA PHE A 225 13.98 -8.85 2.55
C PHE A 225 14.41 -9.53 1.27
N GLU A 226 15.38 -10.43 1.38
CA GLU A 226 15.68 -11.39 0.33
C GLU A 226 14.52 -12.37 0.13
N GLN A 227 14.34 -12.88 -1.09
CA GLN A 227 13.33 -13.90 -1.39
C GLN A 227 13.64 -15.25 -0.75
N LYS A 228 14.92 -15.50 -0.44
CA LYS A 228 15.37 -16.74 0.20
C LYS A 228 14.96 -16.71 1.67
N GLY A 229 14.28 -17.76 2.10
CA GLY A 229 13.77 -17.91 3.47
C GLY A 229 12.24 -17.93 3.52
N ASP A 230 11.73 -18.45 4.62
CA ASP A 230 10.33 -18.86 4.78
C ASP A 230 9.55 -17.93 5.71
N PHE A 231 10.25 -17.06 6.46
CA PHE A 231 9.66 -16.17 7.43
C PHE A 231 10.53 -14.94 7.70
N VAL A 232 9.95 -13.92 8.31
CA VAL A 232 10.68 -12.75 8.84
C VAL A 232 10.57 -12.73 10.36
N GLU A 233 11.64 -12.31 11.04
CA GLU A 233 11.66 -12.18 12.49
C GLU A 233 11.57 -10.70 12.88
N LEU A 234 10.60 -10.39 13.75
CA LEU A 234 10.41 -9.06 14.31
C LEU A 234 10.35 -9.16 15.83
N SER A 235 11.00 -8.22 16.52
CA SER A 235 10.87 -8.08 17.96
C SER A 235 11.00 -6.63 18.40
N VAL A 236 10.55 -6.34 19.62
CA VAL A 236 10.74 -5.05 20.28
C VAL A 236 11.47 -5.31 21.60
N PRO A 237 12.57 -4.58 21.89
CA PRO A 237 13.29 -4.74 23.15
C PRO A 237 12.40 -4.54 24.38
N ASP A 238 12.66 -5.27 25.48
CA ASP A 238 11.92 -5.13 26.74
C ASP A 238 11.96 -3.70 27.31
N ASN A 239 13.05 -2.97 27.04
CA ASN A 239 13.26 -1.60 27.50
C ASN A 239 12.75 -0.53 26.53
N ALA A 240 12.04 -0.90 25.47
CA ALA A 240 11.43 0.06 24.55
C ALA A 240 10.32 0.86 25.25
N GLU A 241 10.25 2.16 24.97
CA GLU A 241 9.28 3.07 25.60
C GLU A 241 7.86 2.95 25.03
N LYS A 242 7.73 2.42 23.80
CA LYS A 242 6.49 2.39 23.03
C LYS A 242 6.37 1.09 22.25
N ASP A 243 5.14 0.72 21.95
CA ASP A 243 4.82 -0.34 20.99
C ASP A 243 5.39 0.03 19.61
N SER A 244 5.76 -0.98 18.85
CA SER A 244 6.10 -0.83 17.43
C SER A 244 4.95 -1.30 16.56
N ARG A 245 4.61 -0.49 15.54
CA ARG A 245 3.59 -0.84 14.53
C ARG A 245 4.26 -0.99 13.17
N ILE A 246 4.05 -2.10 12.51
CA ILE A 246 4.75 -2.50 11.28
C ILE A 246 3.72 -2.88 10.22
N PHE A 247 3.84 -2.26 9.05
CA PHE A 247 3.13 -2.66 7.84
C PHE A 247 4.00 -3.64 7.05
N LEU A 248 3.68 -4.93 7.13
CA LEU A 248 4.42 -6.00 6.46
C LEU A 248 3.66 -6.44 5.22
N VAL A 249 4.35 -6.43 4.07
CA VAL A 249 3.76 -6.75 2.77
C VAL A 249 4.62 -7.80 2.07
N ALA A 250 3.97 -8.77 1.42
CA ALA A 250 4.62 -9.71 0.52
C ALA A 250 3.78 -9.89 -0.74
N GLY A 251 4.41 -10.07 -1.90
CA GLY A 251 3.70 -10.17 -3.17
C GLY A 251 4.40 -11.09 -4.13
N GLN A 252 3.62 -11.80 -4.96
CA GLN A 252 4.18 -12.65 -5.99
C GLN A 252 4.86 -11.77 -7.05
N PRO A 253 6.19 -11.91 -7.27
CA PRO A 253 6.89 -11.17 -8.30
C PRO A 253 6.31 -11.52 -9.66
N LEU A 254 6.10 -10.51 -10.48
CA LEU A 254 5.69 -10.69 -11.87
C LEU A 254 6.94 -10.70 -12.76
N ASP A 255 7.09 -11.77 -13.53
CA ASP A 255 8.11 -11.86 -14.59
C ASP A 255 7.64 -11.10 -15.84
N GLN A 256 7.65 -9.78 -15.74
CA GLN A 256 7.25 -8.88 -16.81
C GLN A 256 8.01 -7.55 -16.75
N LYS A 257 8.12 -6.90 -17.90
CA LYS A 257 8.68 -5.55 -17.98
C LYS A 257 7.71 -4.54 -17.39
N VAL A 258 8.20 -3.62 -16.57
CA VAL A 258 7.45 -2.47 -16.06
C VAL A 258 7.90 -1.22 -16.81
N VAL A 259 6.96 -0.55 -17.47
CA VAL A 259 7.16 0.78 -18.07
C VAL A 259 6.17 1.72 -17.42
N GLN A 260 6.68 2.65 -16.61
CA GLN A 260 5.87 3.61 -15.86
C GLN A 260 6.14 5.03 -16.37
N TYR A 261 5.06 5.77 -16.62
CA TYR A 261 5.10 7.20 -16.86
C TYR A 261 3.95 7.86 -16.09
N GLY A 262 4.29 8.48 -14.95
CA GLY A 262 3.33 9.04 -14.01
C GLY A 262 2.26 8.00 -13.62
N PRO A 263 0.97 8.24 -13.92
CA PRO A 263 -0.14 7.36 -13.53
C PRO A 263 -0.30 6.10 -14.38
N PHE A 264 0.44 5.96 -15.49
CA PHE A 264 0.28 4.87 -16.44
C PHE A 264 1.40 3.85 -16.29
N VAL A 265 1.05 2.59 -16.02
CA VAL A 265 2.00 1.50 -15.79
C VAL A 265 1.68 0.33 -16.72
N LEU A 266 2.43 0.21 -17.81
CA LEU A 266 2.22 -0.80 -18.86
C LEU A 266 3.50 -1.60 -19.09
N ASN A 267 3.54 -2.48 -20.11
CA ASN A 267 4.68 -3.35 -20.37
C ASN A 267 5.60 -2.85 -21.50
N THR A 268 5.12 -1.96 -22.37
CA THR A 268 5.93 -1.32 -23.42
C THR A 268 5.80 0.21 -23.44
N GLN A 269 6.73 0.90 -24.12
CA GLN A 269 6.66 2.35 -24.27
C GLN A 269 5.46 2.76 -25.12
N GLU A 270 5.19 2.01 -26.19
CA GLU A 270 4.05 2.21 -27.09
C GLU A 270 2.72 2.13 -26.34
N GLU A 271 2.56 1.15 -25.44
CA GLU A 271 1.36 1.03 -24.59
C GLU A 271 1.18 2.23 -23.65
N VAL A 272 2.28 2.77 -23.09
CA VAL A 272 2.24 3.97 -22.26
C VAL A 272 1.87 5.20 -23.10
N TYR A 273 2.47 5.37 -24.28
CA TYR A 273 2.10 6.46 -25.20
C TYR A 273 0.63 6.36 -25.60
N GLN A 274 0.14 5.16 -25.90
CA GLN A 274 -1.27 4.94 -26.20
C GLN A 274 -2.16 5.29 -25.00
N ALA A 275 -1.76 4.97 -23.77
CA ALA A 275 -2.50 5.36 -22.57
C ALA A 275 -2.65 6.88 -22.40
N MET A 276 -1.59 7.62 -22.69
CA MET A 276 -1.63 9.08 -22.69
C MET A 276 -2.60 9.62 -23.76
N LEU A 277 -2.56 9.07 -24.98
CA LEU A 277 -3.47 9.44 -26.07
C LEU A 277 -4.92 9.11 -25.74
N ASP A 278 -5.18 7.92 -25.19
CA ASP A 278 -6.52 7.47 -24.78
C ASP A 278 -7.11 8.39 -23.71
N TYR A 279 -6.29 8.80 -22.73
CA TYR A 279 -6.70 9.79 -21.71
C TYR A 279 -7.02 11.15 -22.34
N GLN A 280 -6.12 11.69 -23.18
CA GLN A 280 -6.30 13.00 -23.82
C GLN A 280 -7.49 13.06 -24.77
N THR A 281 -7.77 11.96 -25.47
CA THR A 281 -8.89 11.86 -26.43
C THR A 281 -10.18 11.33 -25.80
N ALA A 282 -10.11 10.98 -24.50
CA ALA A 282 -11.17 10.33 -23.75
C ALA A 282 -11.75 9.13 -24.51
N SER A 283 -10.91 8.11 -24.71
CA SER A 283 -11.20 6.89 -25.45
C SER A 283 -10.63 5.65 -24.75
N ASN A 284 -11.04 4.46 -25.20
CA ASN A 284 -10.48 3.16 -24.82
C ASN A 284 -10.36 2.92 -23.30
N GLY A 285 -11.39 3.27 -22.54
CA GLY A 285 -11.44 3.17 -21.08
C GLY A 285 -11.52 4.51 -20.38
N PHE A 286 -11.21 5.61 -21.08
CA PHE A 286 -11.33 6.97 -20.56
C PHE A 286 -12.51 7.75 -21.15
N GLU A 287 -13.50 7.09 -21.78
CA GLU A 287 -14.63 7.77 -22.44
C GLU A 287 -15.42 8.68 -21.48
N ARG A 288 -15.50 8.28 -20.21
CA ARG A 288 -16.23 8.99 -19.16
C ARG A 288 -15.50 10.20 -18.61
N THR A 289 -14.24 10.44 -18.99
CA THR A 289 -13.54 11.67 -18.57
C THR A 289 -14.10 12.91 -19.27
N ARG A 290 -14.82 12.76 -20.40
CA ARG A 290 -15.49 13.87 -21.09
C ARG A 290 -16.54 14.48 -20.17
N ASN A 291 -16.27 15.71 -19.72
CA ASN A 291 -17.16 16.50 -18.87
C ASN A 291 -17.40 15.91 -17.46
N TRP A 292 -16.59 14.94 -17.03
CA TRP A 292 -16.62 14.52 -15.64
C TRP A 292 -15.69 15.40 -14.81
N GLN A 293 -16.18 15.78 -13.63
CA GLN A 293 -15.42 16.44 -12.59
C GLN A 293 -15.96 15.92 -11.27
N SER A 294 -15.11 15.50 -10.34
CA SER A 294 -15.59 15.06 -9.03
C SER A 294 -16.19 16.22 -8.25
N GLU A 295 -17.22 15.96 -7.44
CA GLU A 295 -17.73 16.95 -6.50
C GLU A 295 -16.73 17.20 -5.37
N ILE A 296 -16.01 16.16 -4.93
CA ILE A 296 -15.03 16.28 -3.84
C ILE A 296 -13.77 17.05 -4.27
N GLY A 297 -13.33 16.93 -5.53
CA GLY A 297 -12.17 17.64 -6.05
C GLY A 297 -12.39 19.16 -6.13
N LYS A 298 -13.64 19.61 -6.28
CA LYS A 298 -14.01 21.03 -6.23
C LYS A 298 -13.75 21.69 -4.88
N ARG A 299 -13.57 20.91 -3.80
CA ARG A 299 -13.21 21.44 -2.46
C ARG A 299 -11.84 22.14 -2.44
N MET A 300 -11.01 21.93 -3.47
CA MET A 300 -9.72 22.59 -3.64
C MET A 300 -9.81 23.96 -4.34
N ALA A 301 -10.97 24.30 -4.91
CA ALA A 301 -11.17 25.53 -5.69
C ALA A 301 -11.50 26.74 -4.84
#